data_AF-X1UML8-F1
#
_entry.id   AF-X1UML8-F1
#
_cell.length_a   1.000
_cell.length_b   1.000
_cell.length_c   1.000
_cell.angle_alpha   90.00
_cell.angle_beta   90.00
_cell.angle_gamma   90.00
#
_symmetry.space_group_name_H-M   'P 1'
#
loop_
_entity.id
_entity.type
_entity.pdbx_description
1 polymer ?
#
loop_
_entity_poly.entity_id
_entity_poly.type
_entity_poly.pdbx_seq_one_letter_code
_entity_poly.pdbx_strand_id
1 'polypeptide(L)' 'MLLQSNMIKRLTASGGGDLEAKTGESLRVRRIECIPSTDDTYITISVDRVTVGYYRIKGKSGNHLSTLLTG' A
#
# COMPACT_ATOMS: atom_id res chain seq x y z
N MET A 1 -29.55 5.48 1.83
CA MET A 1 -28.64 5.26 0.68
C MET A 1 -27.65 4.18 1.10
N LEU A 2 -27.74 2.97 0.52
CA LEU A 2 -26.84 1.87 0.88
C LEU A 2 -25.44 2.19 0.33
N LEU A 3 -24.51 2.54 1.21
CA LEU A 3 -23.09 2.66 0.89
C LEU A 3 -22.61 1.27 0.41
N GLN A 4 -22.28 1.14 -0.88
CA GLN A 4 -21.71 -0.08 -1.42
C GLN A 4 -20.50 -0.52 -0.58
N SER A 5 -20.52 -1.75 -0.08
CA SER A 5 -19.55 -2.25 0.91
C SER A 5 -18.14 -2.52 0.36
N ASN A 6 -17.92 -2.30 -0.94
CA ASN A 6 -16.63 -2.50 -1.60
C ASN A 6 -16.04 -1.18 -2.08
N MET A 7 -15.74 -0.28 -1.13
CA MET A 7 -14.92 0.91 -1.40
C MET A 7 -13.44 0.51 -1.53
N ILE A 8 -13.05 0.03 -2.72
CA ILE A 8 -11.65 -0.20 -3.05
C ILE A 8 -11.07 1.13 -3.53
N LYS A 9 -10.35 1.84 -2.64
CA LYS A 9 -9.58 3.02 -3.04
C LYS A 9 -8.19 2.58 -3.50
N ARG A 10 -7.95 2.62 -4.81
CA ARG A 10 -6.65 2.33 -5.42
C ARG A 10 -5.84 3.62 -5.49
N LEU A 11 -4.71 3.65 -4.80
CA LEU A 11 -3.74 4.73 -4.89
C LEU A 11 -2.62 4.29 -5.84
N THR A 12 -2.48 4.96 -6.98
CA THR A 12 -1.37 4.77 -7.90
C THR A 12 -0.48 6.01 -7.79
N ALA A 13 0.68 5.89 -7.16
CA ALA A 13 1.60 7.01 -6.95
C ALA A 13 3.06 6.59 -7.20
N SER A 14 3.83 7.45 -7.86
CA SER A 14 5.27 7.25 -8.08
C SER A 14 6.04 7.78 -6.87
N GLY A 15 6.50 6.88 -5.99
CA GLY A 15 7.24 7.25 -4.77
C GLY A 15 6.45 7.19 -3.48
N GLY A 16 5.23 6.63 -3.51
CA GLY A 16 4.35 6.50 -2.34
C GLY A 16 3.25 7.56 -2.31
N GLY A 17 2.38 7.47 -1.32
CA GLY A 17 1.34 8.46 -1.11
C GLY A 17 0.47 8.15 0.09
N ASP A 18 -0.46 9.05 0.36
CA ASP A 18 -1.20 9.07 1.62
C ASP A 18 -2.64 8.60 1.45
N LEU A 19 -3.13 7.93 2.50
CA LEU A 19 -4.51 7.54 2.62
C LEU A 19 -5.07 8.11 3.92
N GLU A 20 -6.01 9.04 3.80
CA GLU A 20 -6.66 9.68 4.95
C GLU A 20 -8.06 9.09 5.19
N ALA A 21 -8.34 8.75 6.45
CA ALA A 21 -9.67 8.42 6.94
C ALA A 21 -10.28 9.67 7.58
N LYS A 22 -11.57 9.94 7.32
CA LYS A 22 -12.25 11.08 7.97
C LYS A 22 -12.47 10.80 9.45
N THR A 23 -12.65 11.86 10.23
CA THR A 23 -12.97 11.76 11.67
C THR A 23 -14.18 10.85 11.90
N GLY A 24 -13.99 9.84 12.77
CA GLY A 24 -15.03 8.85 13.09
C GLY A 24 -15.08 7.66 12.12
N GLU A 25 -14.22 7.61 11.11
CA GLU A 25 -14.12 6.50 10.16
C GLU A 25 -12.81 5.72 10.36
N SER A 26 -12.77 4.49 9.85
CA SER A 26 -11.57 3.65 9.82
C SER A 26 -11.43 2.99 8.47
N LEU A 27 -10.20 2.94 7.96
CA LEU A 27 -9.90 2.28 6.69
C LEU A 27 -9.27 0.92 6.95
N ARG A 28 -9.90 -0.13 6.41
CA ARG A 28 -9.31 -1.48 6.42
C ARG A 28 -8.50 -1.70 5.16
N VAL A 29 -7.18 -1.65 5.28
CA VAL A 29 -6.28 -2.02 4.18
C VAL A 29 -6.31 -3.53 4.01
N ARG A 30 -6.89 -4.01 2.90
CA ARG A 30 -6.99 -5.45 2.60
C ARG A 30 -5.77 -5.98 1.85
N ARG A 31 -5.16 -5.15 1.02
CA ARG A 31 -4.04 -5.53 0.17
C ARG A 31 -3.18 -4.32 -0.15
N ILE A 32 -1.87 -4.54 -0.18
CA ILE A 32 -0.87 -3.58 -0.62
C ILE A 32 -0.07 -4.30 -1.71
N GLU A 33 0.02 -3.69 -2.88
CA GLU A 33 0.79 -4.19 -4.02
C GLU A 33 1.75 -3.10 -4.47
N CYS A 34 2.93 -3.51 -4.93
CA CYS A 34 3.93 -2.60 -5.45
C CYS A 34 4.53 -3.16 -6.72
N ILE A 35 4.67 -2.29 -7.73
CA ILE A 35 5.52 -2.54 -8.90
C ILE A 35 6.80 -1.73 -8.67
N PRO A 36 7.87 -2.34 -8.13
CA PRO A 36 9.10 -1.62 -7.83
C PRO A 36 9.82 -1.21 -9.11
N SER A 37 10.39 0.00 -9.12
CA SER A 37 11.34 0.45 -10.14
C SER A 37 12.75 -0.11 -9.87
N THR A 38 13.73 0.30 -10.69
CA THR A 38 15.12 -0.10 -10.48
C THR A 38 15.72 0.43 -9.18
N ASP A 39 15.25 1.59 -8.71
CA ASP A 39 15.85 2.30 -7.59
C ASP A 39 15.13 2.02 -6.26
N ASP A 40 13.96 1.40 -6.31
CA ASP A 40 13.17 1.05 -5.13
C ASP A 40 13.77 -0.14 -4.36
N THR A 41 13.76 -0.05 -3.03
CA THR A 41 14.31 -1.08 -2.13
C THR A 41 13.28 -1.56 -1.11
N TYR A 42 12.61 -0.62 -0.44
CA TYR A 42 11.65 -0.87 0.63
C TYR A 42 10.41 0.01 0.51
N ILE A 43 9.27 -0.51 0.96
CA ILE A 43 8.09 0.27 1.30
C ILE A 43 8.02 0.42 2.81
N THR A 44 7.83 1.66 3.26
CA THR A 44 7.57 1.99 4.65
C THR A 44 6.12 2.41 4.78
N ILE A 45 5.41 1.87 5.77
CA ILE A 45 4.05 2.26 6.11
C ILE A 45 4.11 3.01 7.43
N SER A 46 3.59 4.23 7.43
CA SER A 46 3.45 5.04 8.63
C SER A 46 2.01 5.45 8.85
N VAL A 47 1.56 5.42 10.10
CA VAL A 47 0.29 5.97 10.56
C VAL A 47 0.61 7.01 11.63
N ASP A 48 0.11 8.24 11.46
CA ASP A 48 0.35 9.35 12.41
C ASP A 48 1.82 9.54 12.79
N ARG A 49 2.72 9.45 11.81
CA ARG A 49 4.19 9.54 11.94
C ARG A 49 4.84 8.37 12.70
N VAL A 50 4.11 7.31 13.00
CA VAL A 50 4.63 6.07 13.57
C VAL A 50 4.80 5.04 12.46
N THR A 51 6.02 4.52 12.29
CA THR A 51 6.28 3.41 11.36
C THR A 51 5.65 2.13 11.90
N VAL A 52 4.65 1.62 11.19
CA VAL A 52 3.90 0.41 11.55
C VAL A 52 4.29 -0.79 10.69
N GLY A 53 5.02 -0.58 9.60
CA GLY A 53 5.45 -1.64 8.72
C GLY A 53 6.62 -1.26 7.84
N TYR A 54 7.49 -2.22 7.59
CA TYR A 54 8.63 -2.09 6.71
C TYR A 54 8.75 -3.35 5.87
N TYR A 55 8.54 -3.22 4.56
CA TYR A 55 8.46 -4.35 3.64
C TYR A 55 9.52 -4.22 2.57
N ARG A 56 10.30 -5.28 2.38
CA ARG A 56 11.26 -5.36 1.29
C ARG A 56 10.53 -5.62 -0.01
N ILE A 57 10.70 -4.72 -0.98
CA ILE A 57 10.06 -4.84 -2.29
C ILE A 57 11.03 -5.27 -3.39
N LYS A 58 12.35 -5.23 -3.10
CA LYS A 58 13.38 -5.70 -4.02
C LYS A 58 14.59 -6.29 -3.29
N GLY A 59 15.12 -7.39 -3.82
CA GLY A 59 16.35 -8.02 -3.33
C GLY A 59 16.50 -9.46 -3.79
N LYS A 60 17.69 -10.03 -3.57
CA LYS A 60 18.00 -11.44 -3.92
C LYS A 60 17.06 -12.45 -3.25
N SER A 61 16.48 -12.08 -2.10
CA SER A 61 15.56 -12.92 -1.32
C SER A 61 14.08 -12.78 -1.72
N GLY A 62 13.77 -12.04 -2.80
CA GLY A 62 12.41 -11.84 -3.29
C GLY A 62 11.71 -10.57 -2.76
N ASN A 63 10.46 -10.40 -3.17
CA ASN A 63 9.58 -9.27 -2.82
C ASN A 63 8.52 -9.76 -1.82
N HIS A 64 8.35 -9.06 -0.69
CA HIS A 64 7.32 -9.36 0.31
C HIS A 64 5.91 -8.94 -0.15
N LEU A 65 5.83 -7.99 -1.06
CA LEU A 65 4.60 -7.41 -1.63
C LEU A 65 4.55 -7.70 -3.13
N SER A 66 4.38 -8.98 -3.47
CA SER A 66 4.19 -9.41 -4.86
C SER A 66 2.90 -8.80 -5.45
N THR A 67 3.04 -8.22 -6.64
CA THR A 67 1.89 -7.80 -7.45
C THR A 67 1.42 -8.96 -8.33
N LEU A 68 0.12 -9.02 -8.63
CA LEU A 68 -0.35 -9.88 -9.72
C LEU A 68 -0.05 -9.19 -11.05
N LEU A 69 1.05 -9.57 -11.70
CA LEU A 69 1.24 -9.29 -13.13
C LEU A 69 0.37 -10.28 -13.89
N THR A 70 -0.89 -9.94 -14.14
CA THR A 70 -1.68 -10.63 -15.15
C THR A 70 -0.98 -10.44 -16.50
N GLY A 71 -0.48 -11.54 -17.07
CA GLY A 71 0.04 -11.62 -18.43
C GLY A 71 -1.06 -11.61 -19.48
#